data_AF-A0A535FDR6-F1
#
_entry.id   AF-A0A535FDR6-F1
#
_cell.length_a   1.000
_cell.length_b   1.000
_cell.length_c   1.000
_cell.angle_alpha   90.00
_cell.angle_beta   90.00
_cell.angle_gamma   90.00
#
_symmetry.space_group_name_H-M   'P 1'
#
loop_
_entity.id
_entity.type
_entity.pdbx_description
1 polymer ?
#
loop_
_entity_poly.entity_id
_entity_poly.type
_entity_poly.pdbx_seq_one_letter_code
_entity_poly.pdbx_strand_id
1 'polypeptide(L)'
;MKTFRQALIQCTTQQLEQIFHLWGMSGLPVKGPQSRQDVLLRRVQDPIAARFVWEYLSPDERQVLYRILGHSARSGARRDVTLKKSQLSETSFEAVISSLKRLLLLWENTVKMRSERAFTRSKGVTTLEDVALLYPYMESVDALYTAGKEYFSSKSDRSTMTLDKILSSFYHGELDIIAKHYNIAAGSYYTHAELRSIIEDELVLPNGAFEVLQRLDPPIRDLFKWLCEQGDKVSMQAVRKHTGFDDTTLLTALHQLEEYALAFDTFSEQERVLFIPSNTYPSLKKAAAQNEPEVVPTGLVSLASPPPGERISHTPFVYDLAVIIGAMYQQNIEPTQAGKVPKRLAAKIHPMLRGQPRFKFMDEEDAYMEMLFQIGQELGLVRLSQATLEGIKARYEPGLQLEQWSQLDVTEQTRRLLQCWTRSFGWLDIRGVNFRQYDPYYWNPMAARGSILEQLQKCTPGQWYSVASLLQTIWDKDPFELRPVQYNIRPADRRKSSAMRARWNSCEGEVYIGLLSSSIYELGIVTLGYQDRSLAETDQFANPDAFMLTDLGAAVLSTDSTTPVKTAASPLSNGNRSLVLQPNFELLLLRPDMPTLYSL
;
A
#
# COMPACT_ATOMS: atom_id res chain seq x y z
N MET A 1 -5.84 33.79 35.85
CA MET A 1 -4.95 32.62 35.80
C MET A 1 -3.52 33.12 35.66
N LYS A 2 -2.59 32.63 36.49
CA LYS A 2 -1.16 32.96 36.36
C LYS A 2 -0.58 32.11 35.22
N THR A 3 0.00 32.73 34.20
CA THR A 3 0.60 32.00 33.08
C THR A 3 2.02 31.53 33.42
N PHE A 4 2.50 30.49 32.75
CA PHE A 4 3.87 30.00 32.91
C PHE A 4 4.88 31.10 32.56
N ARG A 5 4.61 31.86 31.48
CA ARG A 5 5.41 33.02 31.08
C ARG A 5 5.47 34.12 32.16
N GLN A 6 4.36 34.42 32.83
CA GLN A 6 4.35 35.38 33.95
C GLN A 6 5.16 34.89 35.14
N ALA A 7 5.15 33.58 35.42
CA ALA A 7 5.90 33.00 36.52
C ALA A 7 7.41 32.98 36.24
N LEU A 8 7.83 32.72 35.00
CA LEU A 8 9.24 32.72 34.59
C LEU A 8 9.95 34.06 34.84
N ILE A 9 9.25 35.19 34.67
CA ILE A 9 9.81 36.53 34.89
C ILE A 9 10.19 36.76 36.36
N GLN A 10 9.55 36.02 37.28
CA GLN A 10 9.76 36.15 38.72
C GLN A 10 10.87 35.22 39.26
N CYS A 11 11.43 34.35 38.42
CA CYS A 11 12.43 33.37 38.83
C CYS A 11 13.82 34.01 38.95
N THR A 12 14.60 33.52 39.92
CA THR A 12 16.03 33.85 40.01
C THR A 12 16.81 33.14 38.90
N THR A 13 18.02 33.61 38.58
CA THR A 13 18.89 32.96 37.59
C THR A 13 19.16 31.49 37.93
N GLN A 14 19.36 31.18 39.22
CA GLN A 14 19.58 29.81 39.68
C GLN A 14 18.33 28.94 39.49
N GLN A 15 17.14 29.47 39.77
CA GLN A 15 15.88 28.76 39.51
C GLN A 15 15.67 28.51 38.02
N LEU A 16 15.98 29.50 37.17
CA LEU A 16 15.88 29.35 35.72
C LEU A 16 16.79 28.24 35.20
N GLU A 17 18.04 28.15 35.65
CA GLU A 17 18.93 27.04 35.25
C GLU A 17 18.41 25.67 35.70
N GLN A 18 17.83 25.57 36.91
CA GLN A 18 17.19 24.33 37.37
C GLN A 18 15.99 23.95 36.48
N ILE A 19 15.16 24.93 36.10
CA ILE A 19 14.01 24.71 35.20
C ILE A 19 14.48 24.33 33.80
N PHE A 20 15.53 24.97 33.28
CA PHE A 20 16.11 24.58 31.99
C PHE A 20 16.63 23.14 32.02
N HIS A 21 17.38 22.76 33.06
CA HIS A 21 17.84 21.38 33.24
C HIS A 21 16.67 20.39 33.33
N LEU A 22 15.63 20.72 34.10
CA LEU A 22 14.42 19.91 34.27
C LEU A 22 13.73 19.55 32.94
N TRP A 23 13.71 20.49 31.99
CA TRP A 23 13.11 20.31 30.66
C TRP A 23 14.14 19.90 29.60
N GLY A 24 15.23 19.25 30.03
CA GLY A 24 16.26 18.66 29.18
C GLY A 24 17.10 19.67 28.40
N MET A 25 17.20 20.92 28.85
CA MET A 25 17.91 21.99 28.13
C MET A 25 19.39 22.11 28.52
N SER A 26 19.95 21.08 29.15
CA SER A 26 21.40 20.98 29.39
C SER A 26 22.15 21.02 28.05
N GLY A 27 23.27 21.74 28.00
CA GLY A 27 24.09 21.88 26.79
C GLY A 27 23.62 22.96 25.80
N LEU A 28 22.43 23.56 26.00
CA LEU A 28 21.94 24.62 25.11
C LEU A 28 22.79 25.91 25.26
N PRO A 29 23.38 26.45 24.18
CA PRO A 29 24.24 27.63 24.27
C PRO A 29 23.48 28.88 24.73
N VAL A 30 24.10 29.66 25.62
CA VAL A 30 23.53 30.90 26.18
C VAL A 30 23.37 31.99 25.11
N LYS A 31 24.21 31.96 24.06
CA LYS A 31 24.17 32.89 22.93
C LYS A 31 23.72 32.13 21.69
N GLY A 32 22.50 32.41 21.23
CA GLY A 32 21.92 31.89 20.01
C GLY A 32 20.88 32.84 19.44
N PRO A 33 20.37 32.60 18.22
CA PRO A 33 19.40 33.48 17.57
C PRO A 33 18.02 33.49 18.25
N GLN A 34 17.74 32.50 19.12
CA GLN A 34 16.48 32.36 19.86
C GLN A 34 16.73 32.46 21.37
N SER A 35 15.82 33.10 22.11
CA SER A 35 15.90 33.16 23.58
C SER A 35 15.68 31.76 24.17
N ARG A 36 16.48 31.37 25.19
CA ARG A 36 16.28 30.12 25.95
C ARG A 36 14.85 30.03 26.51
N GLN A 37 14.23 31.16 26.87
CA GLN A 37 12.85 31.17 27.34
C GLN A 37 11.85 30.78 26.23
N ASP A 38 12.08 31.16 24.98
CA ASP A 38 11.20 30.78 23.86
C ASP A 38 11.37 29.30 23.47
N VAL A 39 12.55 28.74 23.67
CA VAL A 39 12.78 27.28 23.55
C VAL A 39 12.04 26.54 24.67
N LEU A 40 12.14 27.01 25.92
CA LEU A 40 11.44 26.41 27.05
C LEU A 40 9.92 26.41 26.83
N LEU A 41 9.34 27.52 26.35
CA LEU A 41 7.89 27.61 26.10
C LEU A 41 7.39 26.60 25.06
N ARG A 42 8.24 26.14 24.13
CA ARG A 42 7.92 25.04 23.22
C ARG A 42 8.10 23.68 23.91
N ARG A 43 9.19 23.50 24.66
CA ARG A 43 9.48 22.24 25.36
C ARG A 43 8.47 21.89 26.45
N VAL A 44 7.87 22.87 27.12
CA VAL A 44 6.81 22.57 28.10
C VAL A 44 5.57 21.92 27.49
N GLN A 45 5.37 22.07 26.17
CA GLN A 45 4.28 21.46 25.41
C GLN A 45 4.66 20.12 24.78
N ASP A 46 5.91 19.68 24.91
CA ASP A 46 6.46 18.49 24.26
C ASP A 46 6.46 17.28 25.22
N PRO A 47 5.76 16.17 24.88
CA PRO A 47 5.75 14.95 25.67
C PRO A 47 7.14 14.33 25.89
N ILE A 48 8.06 14.38 24.92
CA ILE A 48 9.42 13.85 25.08
C ILE A 48 10.18 14.66 26.14
N ALA A 49 10.09 15.99 26.07
CA ALA A 49 10.67 16.88 27.07
C ALA A 49 10.04 16.67 28.47
N ALA A 50 8.73 16.42 28.54
CA ALA A 50 8.04 16.10 29.79
C ALA A 50 8.57 14.83 30.47
N ARG A 51 9.08 13.84 29.72
CA ARG A 51 9.70 12.64 30.30
C ARG A 51 10.98 12.95 31.08
N PHE A 52 11.74 13.99 30.71
CA PHE A 52 12.88 14.47 31.52
C PHE A 52 12.42 14.99 32.88
N VAL A 53 11.30 15.71 32.92
CA VAL A 53 10.69 16.18 34.18
C VAL A 53 10.37 14.99 35.07
N TRP A 54 9.67 13.98 34.53
CA TRP A 54 9.33 12.78 35.29
C TRP A 54 10.56 12.02 35.77
N GLU A 55 11.61 11.86 34.95
CA GLU A 55 12.88 11.25 35.37
C GLU A 55 13.52 12.00 36.56
N TYR A 56 13.49 13.34 36.55
CA TYR A 56 14.11 14.18 37.58
C TYR A 56 13.38 14.14 38.93
N LEU A 57 12.06 14.05 38.92
CA LEU A 57 11.25 14.11 40.15
C LEU A 57 11.44 12.87 41.04
N SER A 58 11.40 13.07 42.36
CA SER A 58 11.34 11.99 43.34
C SER A 58 10.00 11.23 43.29
N PRO A 59 9.93 9.98 43.79
CA PRO A 59 8.68 9.20 43.79
C PRO A 59 7.47 9.94 44.40
N ASP A 60 7.68 10.66 45.51
CA ASP A 60 6.64 11.44 46.19
C ASP A 60 6.18 12.64 45.35
N GLU A 61 7.12 13.37 44.74
CA GLU A 61 6.83 14.47 43.82
C GLU A 61 6.03 13.99 42.60
N ARG A 62 6.42 12.85 42.01
CA ARG A 62 5.70 12.25 40.88
C ARG A 62 4.25 11.94 41.26
N GLN A 63 4.05 11.30 42.41
CA GLN A 63 2.72 10.89 42.87
C GLN A 63 1.80 12.10 43.13
N VAL A 64 2.31 13.15 43.78
CA VAL A 64 1.55 14.37 44.05
C VAL A 64 1.23 15.11 42.75
N LEU A 65 2.23 15.30 41.88
CA LEU A 65 2.04 16.01 40.62
C LEU A 65 1.00 15.33 39.72
N TYR A 66 1.11 14.02 39.51
CA TYR A 66 0.20 13.28 38.62
C TYR A 66 -1.28 13.43 39.00
N ARG A 67 -1.57 13.50 40.30
CA ARG A 67 -2.93 13.66 40.82
C ARG A 67 -3.52 15.04 40.54
N ILE A 68 -2.67 16.05 40.43
CA ILE A 68 -3.06 17.43 40.14
C ILE A 68 -3.25 17.63 38.63
N LEU A 69 -2.60 16.83 37.80
CA LEU A 69 -2.69 16.88 36.33
C LEU A 69 -3.97 16.25 35.75
N GLY A 70 -4.68 15.43 36.53
CA GLY A 70 -5.91 14.76 36.11
C GLY A 70 -7.01 15.74 35.67
N HIS A 71 -7.84 15.35 34.70
CA HIS A 71 -8.80 16.25 34.04
C HIS A 71 -9.73 16.98 35.03
N SER A 72 -10.19 16.30 36.09
CA SER A 72 -11.03 16.89 37.14
C SER A 72 -10.30 17.84 38.09
N ALA A 73 -8.96 17.80 38.12
CA ALA A 73 -8.11 18.57 39.02
C ALA A 73 -7.48 19.81 38.37
N ARG A 74 -7.54 19.92 37.02
CA ARG A 74 -6.97 21.05 36.25
C ARG A 74 -7.56 22.41 36.63
N SER A 75 -8.81 22.44 37.11
CA SER A 75 -9.49 23.65 37.59
C SER A 75 -9.16 24.00 39.05
N GLY A 76 -8.21 23.31 39.68
CA GLY A 76 -7.76 23.54 41.04
C GLY A 76 -8.00 22.33 41.94
N ALA A 77 -6.92 21.68 42.37
CA ALA A 77 -6.96 20.60 43.34
C ALA A 77 -6.92 21.15 44.76
N ARG A 78 -7.88 20.76 45.60
CA ARG A 78 -7.87 21.10 47.03
C ARG A 78 -6.61 20.57 47.73
N ARG A 79 -5.85 21.45 48.38
CA ARG A 79 -4.58 21.12 49.04
C ARG A 79 -4.77 20.07 50.15
N ASP A 80 -5.78 20.26 50.99
CA ASP A 80 -6.13 19.35 52.10
C ASP A 80 -6.54 17.95 51.59
N VAL A 81 -7.31 17.90 50.51
CA VAL A 81 -7.70 16.63 49.87
C VAL A 81 -6.49 15.95 49.23
N THR A 82 -5.59 16.73 48.62
CA THR A 82 -4.37 16.21 47.97
C THR A 82 -3.43 15.60 49.00
N LEU A 83 -3.23 16.26 50.15
CA LEU A 83 -2.48 15.73 51.30
C LEU A 83 -3.07 14.42 51.82
N LYS A 84 -4.38 14.38 52.08
CA LYS A 84 -5.05 13.16 52.58
C LYS A 84 -4.88 12.00 51.61
N LYS A 85 -5.01 12.27 50.31
CA LYS A 85 -4.89 11.23 49.30
C LYS A 85 -3.43 10.79 49.14
N SER A 86 -2.44 11.69 49.21
CA SER A 86 -1.03 11.36 48.94
C SER A 86 -0.43 10.39 49.95
N GLN A 87 -1.03 10.26 51.15
CA GLN A 87 -0.52 9.41 52.25
C GLN A 87 0.87 9.84 52.76
N LEU A 88 1.30 11.06 52.42
CA LEU A 88 2.54 11.63 52.93
C LEU A 88 2.32 12.27 54.31
N SER A 89 3.39 12.35 55.10
CA SER A 89 3.38 13.20 56.30
C SER A 89 3.21 14.67 55.91
N GLU A 90 2.68 15.50 56.81
CA GLU A 90 2.48 16.92 56.54
C GLU A 90 3.80 17.62 56.20
N THR A 91 4.88 17.31 56.92
CA THR A 91 6.22 17.87 56.65
C THR A 91 6.77 17.44 55.29
N SER A 92 6.61 16.17 54.92
CA SER A 92 7.02 15.65 53.60
C SER A 92 6.20 16.30 52.47
N PHE A 93 4.88 16.43 52.65
CA PHE A 93 4.01 17.05 51.67
C PHE A 93 4.34 18.53 51.44
N GLU A 94 4.62 19.28 52.51
CA GLU A 94 5.07 20.67 52.41
C GLU A 94 6.38 20.82 51.62
N ALA A 95 7.35 19.91 51.85
CA ALA A 95 8.59 19.88 51.10
C ALA A 95 8.35 19.60 49.60
N VAL A 96 7.48 18.64 49.29
CA VAL A 96 7.08 18.29 47.91
C VAL A 96 6.41 19.48 47.21
N ILE A 97 5.39 20.10 47.83
CA ILE A 97 4.70 21.25 47.24
C ILE A 97 5.66 22.42 47.03
N SER A 98 6.54 22.69 47.98
CA SER A 98 7.55 23.75 47.87
C SER A 98 8.51 23.48 46.71
N SER A 99 8.96 22.23 46.54
CA SER A 99 9.82 21.83 45.42
C SER A 99 9.10 21.97 44.06
N LEU A 100 7.87 21.46 43.93
CA LEU A 100 7.07 21.55 42.70
C LEU A 100 6.75 23.01 42.31
N LYS A 101 6.51 23.89 43.29
CA LYS A 101 6.34 25.35 43.06
C LYS A 101 7.64 25.99 42.56
N ARG A 102 8.77 25.64 43.17
CA ARG A 102 10.10 26.14 42.78
C ARG A 102 10.46 25.73 41.35
N LEU A 103 10.06 24.54 40.92
CA LEU A 103 10.27 24.00 39.57
C LEU A 103 9.22 24.50 38.54
N LEU A 104 8.31 25.40 38.94
CA LEU A 104 7.18 25.88 38.12
C LEU A 104 6.31 24.76 37.52
N LEU A 105 6.09 23.67 38.25
CA LEU A 105 5.19 22.59 37.83
C LEU A 105 3.76 22.82 38.34
N LEU A 106 3.61 23.58 39.43
CA LEU A 106 2.33 24.02 39.96
C LEU A 106 2.43 25.39 40.63
N TRP A 107 1.28 26.05 40.80
CA TRP A 107 1.12 27.26 41.59
C TRP A 107 -0.05 27.10 42.57
N GLU A 108 -0.09 27.96 43.57
CA GLU A 108 -1.08 27.90 44.64
C GLU A 108 -1.85 29.21 44.71
N ASN A 109 -3.15 29.10 44.96
CA ASN A 109 -4.02 30.24 45.20
C ASN A 109 -5.03 29.94 46.30
N THR A 110 -5.29 30.92 47.16
CA THR A 110 -6.33 30.82 48.18
C THR A 110 -7.61 31.44 47.63
N VAL A 111 -8.69 30.67 47.62
CA VAL A 111 -9.99 31.11 47.09
C VAL A 111 -11.05 30.93 48.16
N LYS A 112 -11.96 31.89 48.28
CA LYS A 112 -13.15 31.78 49.13
C LYS A 112 -14.15 30.81 48.52
N MET A 113 -14.32 29.64 49.13
CA MET A 113 -15.30 28.64 48.71
C MET A 113 -16.39 28.50 49.76
N ARG A 114 -17.60 28.13 49.32
CA ARG A 114 -18.68 27.77 50.26
C ARG A 114 -18.35 26.44 50.90
N SER A 115 -18.39 26.39 52.24
CA SER A 115 -18.27 25.16 53.01
C SER A 115 -19.38 24.19 52.63
N GLU A 116 -19.06 23.05 52.02
CA GLU A 116 -20.00 21.93 51.88
C GLU A 116 -20.14 21.23 53.24
N ARG A 117 -20.94 21.82 54.14
CA ARG A 117 -21.47 21.05 55.25
C ARG A 117 -22.55 20.12 54.71
N ALA A 118 -22.34 18.82 54.93
CA ALA A 118 -23.25 17.74 54.59
C ALA A 118 -24.70 18.09 54.97
N PHE A 119 -25.65 17.65 54.14
CA PHE A 119 -27.11 17.74 54.28
C PHE A 119 -27.62 17.59 55.73
N THR A 120 -27.59 18.65 56.52
CA THR A 120 -28.39 18.77 57.74
C THR A 120 -29.24 20.02 57.60
N ARG A 121 -30.56 19.80 57.52
CA ARG A 121 -31.63 20.81 57.49
C ARG A 121 -31.52 21.72 58.72
N SER A 122 -30.69 22.74 58.63
CA SER A 122 -30.68 23.87 59.54
C SER A 122 -30.28 25.08 58.72
N LYS A 123 -31.12 26.13 58.76
CA LYS A 123 -30.87 27.43 58.13
C LYS A 123 -29.65 28.06 58.83
N GLY A 124 -28.45 27.63 58.47
CA GLY A 124 -27.18 28.13 58.99
C GLY A 124 -26.47 28.95 57.92
N VAL A 125 -26.03 30.15 58.31
CA VAL A 125 -25.22 31.09 57.54
C VAL A 125 -24.18 30.38 56.67
N THR A 126 -24.22 30.62 55.36
CA THR A 126 -23.18 30.15 54.42
C THR A 126 -21.84 30.74 54.85
N THR A 127 -20.99 29.90 55.45
CA THR A 127 -19.63 30.28 55.80
C THR A 127 -18.75 30.12 54.56
N LEU A 128 -18.16 31.23 54.12
CA LEU A 128 -17.11 31.23 53.11
C LEU A 128 -15.81 30.86 53.83
N GLU A 129 -15.23 29.73 53.47
CA GLU A 129 -13.94 29.27 53.97
C GLU A 129 -12.85 29.62 52.95
N ASP A 130 -11.70 30.09 53.43
CA ASP A 130 -10.52 30.28 52.60
C ASP A 130 -9.89 28.90 52.34
N VAL A 131 -9.95 28.44 51.09
CA VAL A 131 -9.45 27.13 50.67
C VAL A 131 -8.24 27.30 49.76
N ALA A 132 -7.13 26.66 50.11
CA ALA A 132 -5.93 26.60 49.27
C ALA A 132 -6.12 25.58 48.13
N LEU A 133 -5.98 26.07 46.90
CA LEU A 133 -6.07 25.28 45.67
C LEU A 133 -4.72 25.24 44.96
N LEU A 134 -4.34 24.06 44.49
CA LEU A 134 -3.14 23.78 43.71
C LEU A 134 -3.52 23.69 42.23
N TYR A 135 -2.79 24.38 41.38
CA TYR A 135 -3.05 24.46 39.95
C TYR A 135 -1.81 24.08 39.16
N PRO A 136 -1.90 23.20 38.15
CA PRO A 136 -0.82 23.06 37.19
C PRO A 136 -0.75 24.29 36.28
N TYR A 137 0.38 24.49 35.61
CA TYR A 137 0.46 25.44 34.50
C TYR A 137 -0.20 24.85 33.27
N MET A 138 -1.15 25.58 32.68
CA MET A 138 -1.95 25.08 31.56
C MET A 138 -1.10 24.83 30.31
N GLU A 139 0.01 25.55 30.16
CA GLU A 139 0.94 25.39 29.05
C GLU A 139 1.71 24.06 29.10
N SER A 140 1.84 23.41 30.26
CA SER A 140 2.58 22.15 30.43
C SER A 140 1.72 20.94 30.78
N VAL A 141 0.45 21.18 31.13
CA VAL A 141 -0.42 20.15 31.71
C VAL A 141 -0.64 18.95 30.79
N ASP A 142 -0.77 19.15 29.48
CA ASP A 142 -1.07 18.07 28.53
C ASP A 142 0.16 17.20 28.26
N ALA A 143 1.33 17.81 28.08
CA ALA A 143 2.59 17.08 27.91
C ALA A 143 2.94 16.27 29.17
N LEU A 144 2.86 16.89 30.35
CA LEU A 144 3.11 16.23 31.63
C LEU A 144 2.12 15.10 31.89
N TYR A 145 0.82 15.32 31.63
CA TYR A 145 -0.19 14.29 31.84
C TYR A 145 -0.02 13.10 30.88
N THR A 146 0.30 13.38 29.61
CA THR A 146 0.52 12.35 28.59
C THR A 146 1.70 11.46 28.94
N ALA A 147 2.86 12.05 29.24
CA ALA A 147 4.05 11.30 29.68
C ALA A 147 3.82 10.60 31.03
N GLY A 148 3.11 11.25 31.96
CA GLY A 148 2.83 10.69 33.29
C GLY A 148 1.95 9.44 33.23
N LYS A 149 1.00 9.36 32.28
CA LYS A 149 0.17 8.16 32.10
C LYS A 149 1.01 6.92 31.84
N GLU A 150 2.09 7.05 31.07
CA GLU A 150 3.02 5.96 30.76
C GLU A 150 3.65 5.41 32.05
N TYR A 151 3.97 6.30 33.00
CA TYR A 151 4.55 5.92 34.29
C TYR A 151 3.54 5.25 35.24
N PHE A 152 2.29 5.73 35.28
CA PHE A 152 1.29 5.33 36.27
C PHE A 152 0.26 4.29 35.77
N SER A 153 0.27 3.95 34.49
CA SER A 153 -0.69 3.02 33.90
C SER A 153 0.01 2.07 32.91
N SER A 154 0.03 0.78 33.22
CA SER A 154 0.59 -0.25 32.35
C SER A 154 -0.05 -0.29 30.95
N LYS A 155 -1.33 0.08 30.83
CA LYS A 155 -2.03 0.20 29.52
C LYS A 155 -1.50 1.34 28.65
N SER A 156 -0.67 2.21 29.19
CA SER A 156 -0.06 3.35 28.51
C SER A 156 1.43 3.14 28.25
N ASP A 157 1.98 1.97 28.59
CA ASP A 157 3.34 1.60 28.21
C ASP A 157 3.41 1.36 26.70
N ARG A 158 3.97 2.33 25.97
CA ARG A 158 4.09 2.28 24.50
C ARG A 158 5.00 1.15 24.03
N SER A 159 5.91 0.65 24.86
CA SER A 159 6.86 -0.42 24.49
C SER A 159 6.20 -1.77 24.25
N THR A 160 4.96 -1.93 24.72
CA THR A 160 4.14 -3.13 24.51
C THR A 160 3.20 -3.02 23.31
N MET A 161 3.19 -1.89 22.59
CA MET A 161 2.28 -1.60 21.50
C MET A 161 2.92 -1.87 20.13
N THR A 162 2.09 -2.19 19.13
CA THR A 162 2.52 -2.23 17.72
C THR A 162 2.72 -0.82 17.18
N LEU A 163 3.46 -0.70 16.07
CA LEU A 163 3.65 0.58 15.39
C LEU A 163 2.32 1.25 15.02
N ASP A 164 1.40 0.55 14.33
CA ASP A 164 0.05 1.06 14.02
C ASP A 164 -0.64 1.66 15.25
N LYS A 165 -0.54 0.98 16.41
CA LYS A 165 -1.18 1.43 17.65
C LYS A 165 -0.52 2.68 18.22
N ILE A 166 0.80 2.79 18.16
CA ILE A 166 1.53 4.00 18.55
C ILE A 166 1.14 5.17 17.63
N LEU A 167 1.14 4.95 16.32
CA LEU A 167 0.76 5.96 15.33
C LEU A 167 -0.71 6.38 15.43
N SER A 168 -1.57 5.55 16.04
CA SER A 168 -3.00 5.88 16.26
C SER A 168 -3.21 7.11 17.17
N SER A 169 -2.24 7.46 18.03
CA SER A 169 -2.33 8.63 18.90
C SER A 169 -1.88 9.93 18.25
N PHE A 170 -1.28 9.87 17.06
CA PHE A 170 -0.78 11.05 16.35
C PHE A 170 -1.92 11.76 15.63
N TYR A 171 -1.89 13.09 15.65
CA TYR A 171 -2.79 13.90 14.86
C TYR A 171 -2.51 13.73 13.37
N HIS A 172 -3.53 13.96 12.53
CA HIS A 172 -3.40 13.76 11.08
C HIS A 172 -2.23 14.55 10.48
N GLY A 173 -2.02 15.80 10.90
CA GLY A 173 -0.90 16.61 10.42
C GLY A 173 0.48 16.09 10.83
N GLU A 174 0.59 15.37 11.96
CA GLU A 174 1.84 14.74 12.37
C GLU A 174 2.11 13.49 11.53
N LEU A 175 1.08 12.67 11.28
CA LEU A 175 1.20 11.54 10.35
C LEU A 175 1.56 11.99 8.94
N ASP A 176 1.08 13.14 8.47
CA ASP A 176 1.47 13.69 7.18
C ASP A 176 2.96 14.05 7.12
N ILE A 177 3.53 14.49 8.24
CA ILE A 177 4.98 14.76 8.36
C ILE A 177 5.74 13.45 8.29
N ILE A 178 5.33 12.44 9.09
CA ILE A 178 5.93 11.11 9.06
C ILE A 178 5.87 10.54 7.63
N ALA A 179 4.69 10.53 7.01
CA ALA A 179 4.45 10.01 5.65
C ALA A 179 5.36 10.65 4.59
N LYS A 180 5.69 11.95 4.71
CA LYS A 180 6.63 12.63 3.81
C LYS A 180 8.04 12.03 3.88
N HIS A 181 8.49 11.57 5.04
CA HIS A 181 9.78 10.88 5.16
C HIS A 181 9.85 9.57 4.38
N TYR A 182 8.69 8.98 4.07
CA TYR A 182 8.52 7.78 3.24
C TYR A 182 8.19 8.10 1.78
N ASN A 183 8.28 9.38 1.36
CA ASN A 183 7.83 9.87 0.05
C ASN A 183 6.35 9.56 -0.25
N ILE A 184 5.53 9.41 0.77
CA ILE A 184 4.08 9.24 0.62
C ILE A 184 3.51 10.65 0.51
N ALA A 185 2.99 11.00 -0.67
CA ALA A 185 2.23 12.22 -0.86
C ALA A 185 0.90 12.12 -0.10
N ALA A 186 0.93 12.47 1.19
CA ALA A 186 -0.26 12.62 2.02
C ALA A 186 -1.02 13.86 1.53
N GLY A 187 -1.94 13.65 0.59
CA GLY A 187 -2.98 14.61 0.22
C GLY A 187 -4.34 14.12 0.75
N SER A 188 -5.43 14.76 0.32
CA SER A 188 -6.82 14.46 0.71
C SER A 188 -7.35 13.05 0.36
N TYR A 189 -6.48 12.14 -0.08
CA TYR A 189 -6.83 10.83 -0.62
C TYR A 189 -6.62 9.67 0.35
N TYR A 190 -5.89 9.86 1.45
CA TYR A 190 -5.64 8.81 2.44
C TYR A 190 -6.37 9.10 3.74
N THR A 191 -7.08 8.10 4.24
CA THR A 191 -7.59 8.11 5.60
C THR A 191 -6.43 7.95 6.59
N HIS A 192 -6.66 8.38 7.83
CA HIS A 192 -5.69 8.22 8.93
C HIS A 192 -5.26 6.76 9.11
N ALA A 193 -6.17 5.80 8.95
CA ALA A 193 -5.85 4.37 9.05
C ALA A 193 -4.97 3.87 7.89
N GLU A 194 -5.24 4.31 6.66
CA GLU A 194 -4.44 3.92 5.49
C GLU A 194 -3.00 4.45 5.60
N LEU A 195 -2.80 5.71 6.03
CA LEU A 195 -1.46 6.25 6.21
C LEU A 195 -0.63 5.44 7.19
N ARG A 196 -1.22 5.03 8.33
CA ARG A 196 -0.53 4.20 9.33
C ARG A 196 -0.13 2.84 8.77
N SER A 197 -1.05 2.18 8.05
CA SER A 197 -0.77 0.90 7.39
C SER A 197 0.37 1.02 6.39
N ILE A 198 0.36 2.06 5.55
CA ILE A 198 1.41 2.27 4.55
C ILE A 198 2.76 2.50 5.23
N ILE A 199 2.84 3.34 6.28
CA ILE A 199 4.09 3.58 7.02
C ILE A 199 4.61 2.28 7.65
N GLU A 200 3.74 1.45 8.22
CA GLU A 200 4.12 0.17 8.79
C GLU A 200 4.63 -0.80 7.71
N ASP A 201 3.92 -0.93 6.59
CA ASP A 201 4.29 -1.78 5.47
C ASP A 201 5.67 -1.39 4.89
N GLU A 202 5.96 -0.09 4.79
CA GLU A 202 7.26 0.43 4.34
C GLU A 202 8.43 -0.07 5.20
N LEU A 203 8.25 -0.12 6.52
CA LEU A 203 9.29 -0.56 7.45
C LEU A 203 9.45 -2.08 7.50
N VAL A 204 8.46 -2.83 7.03
CA VAL A 204 8.54 -4.29 6.95
C VAL A 204 9.22 -4.75 5.66
N LEU A 205 9.18 -3.95 4.60
CA LEU A 205 9.75 -4.29 3.28
C LEU A 205 11.29 -4.40 3.30
N PRO A 206 11.87 -5.29 2.46
CA PRO A 206 13.32 -5.57 2.44
C PRO A 206 14.23 -4.34 2.31
N ASN A 207 13.87 -3.38 1.46
CA ASN A 207 14.67 -2.18 1.20
C ASN A 207 14.06 -0.89 1.77
N GLY A 208 12.79 -0.89 2.18
CA GLY A 208 12.11 0.31 2.68
C GLY A 208 12.74 0.81 3.98
N ALA A 209 12.91 -0.08 4.95
CA ALA A 209 13.65 0.18 6.18
C ALA A 209 15.09 0.66 5.92
N PHE A 210 15.81 0.03 4.99
CA PHE A 210 17.18 0.42 4.65
C PHE A 210 17.26 1.85 4.12
N GLU A 211 16.41 2.21 3.14
CA GLU A 211 16.40 3.55 2.56
C GLU A 211 16.09 4.64 3.58
N VAL A 212 15.18 4.37 4.52
CA VAL A 212 14.82 5.31 5.58
C VAL A 212 15.98 5.52 6.54
N LEU A 213 16.66 4.44 6.94
CA LEU A 213 17.84 4.52 7.82
C LEU A 213 18.98 5.33 7.21
N GLN A 214 19.15 5.28 5.88
CA GLN A 214 20.18 6.10 5.20
C GLN A 214 19.88 7.60 5.21
N ARG A 215 18.66 8.03 5.54
CA ARG A 215 18.27 9.45 5.65
C ARG A 215 18.47 10.03 7.04
N LEU A 216 18.75 9.19 8.04
CA LEU A 216 19.09 9.64 9.39
C LEU A 216 20.47 10.30 9.41
N ASP A 217 20.63 11.26 10.32
CA ASP A 217 21.95 11.82 10.59
C ASP A 217 22.90 10.72 11.13
N PRO A 218 24.19 10.73 10.75
CA PRO A 218 25.11 9.65 11.07
C PRO A 218 25.14 9.26 12.57
N PRO A 219 25.20 10.20 13.54
CA PRO A 219 25.21 9.85 14.96
C PRO A 219 23.93 9.14 15.42
N ILE A 220 22.80 9.43 14.79
CA ILE A 220 21.49 8.87 15.15
C ILE A 220 21.29 7.53 14.47
N ARG A 221 21.78 7.37 13.24
CA ARG A 221 21.87 6.07 12.58
C ARG A 221 22.77 5.10 13.37
N ASP A 222 23.89 5.58 13.91
CA ASP A 222 24.77 4.77 14.76
C ASP A 222 24.10 4.38 16.08
N LEU A 223 23.39 5.32 16.73
CA LEU A 223 22.56 5.03 17.91
C LEU A 223 21.48 3.99 17.59
N PHE A 224 20.79 4.11 16.46
CA PHE A 224 19.75 3.17 16.04
C PHE A 224 20.33 1.78 15.77
N LYS A 225 21.48 1.70 15.11
CA LYS A 225 22.19 0.45 14.89
C LYS A 225 22.59 -0.22 16.21
N TRP A 226 23.16 0.55 17.14
CA TRP A 226 23.49 0.06 18.47
C TRP A 226 22.25 -0.42 19.24
N LEU A 227 21.13 0.32 19.15
CA LEU A 227 19.85 -0.10 19.73
C LEU A 227 19.45 -1.50 19.22
N CYS A 228 19.48 -1.72 17.91
CA CYS A 228 19.18 -3.00 17.27
C CYS A 228 20.07 -4.16 17.77
N GLU A 229 21.34 -3.88 18.08
CA GLU A 229 22.31 -4.85 18.61
C GLU A 229 22.01 -5.23 20.07
N GLN A 230 21.51 -4.28 20.88
CA GLN A 230 21.14 -4.53 22.28
C GLN A 230 19.79 -5.25 22.44
N GLY A 231 18.94 -5.21 21.42
CA GLY A 231 17.59 -5.79 21.45
C GLY A 231 16.58 -4.84 20.80
N ASP A 232 15.32 -4.96 21.19
CA ASP A 232 14.25 -4.05 20.81
C ASP A 232 14.00 -2.95 21.85
N LYS A 233 14.60 -3.05 23.05
CA LYS A 233 14.39 -2.13 24.17
C LYS A 233 15.65 -1.95 25.03
N VAL A 234 15.98 -0.70 25.39
CA VAL A 234 17.11 -0.35 26.27
C VAL A 234 16.74 0.78 27.23
N SER A 235 17.41 0.87 28.38
CA SER A 235 17.20 1.98 29.30
C SER A 235 17.82 3.29 28.79
N MET A 236 17.19 4.42 29.14
CA MET A 236 17.70 5.74 28.75
C MET A 236 19.05 6.06 29.42
N GLN A 237 19.37 5.42 30.56
CA GLN A 237 20.70 5.50 31.15
C GLN A 237 21.76 4.82 30.28
N ALA A 238 21.46 3.66 29.70
CA ALA A 238 22.35 2.98 28.77
C ALA A 238 22.56 3.80 27.49
N VAL A 239 21.49 4.42 26.96
CA VAL A 239 21.56 5.35 25.81
C VAL A 239 22.53 6.50 26.10
N ARG A 240 22.34 7.21 27.22
CA ARG A 240 23.21 8.33 27.62
C ARG A 240 24.67 7.90 27.80
N LYS A 241 24.90 6.72 28.37
CA LYS A 241 26.25 6.16 28.56
C LYS A 241 26.92 5.80 27.23
N HIS A 242 26.16 5.29 26.26
CA HIS A 242 26.69 4.91 24.96
C HIS A 242 27.00 6.14 24.09
N THR A 243 26.08 7.11 24.01
CA THR A 243 26.20 8.24 23.10
C THR A 243 26.99 9.41 23.68
N GLY A 244 26.99 9.60 25.00
CA GLY A 244 27.53 10.78 25.64
C GLY A 244 26.75 12.07 25.31
N PHE A 245 25.53 11.96 24.78
CA PHE A 245 24.72 13.12 24.42
C PHE A 245 24.31 13.93 25.66
N ASP A 246 24.39 15.25 25.55
CA ASP A 246 23.68 16.15 26.46
C ASP A 246 22.16 16.05 26.24
N ASP A 247 21.37 16.58 27.18
CA ASP A 247 19.92 16.45 27.13
C ASP A 247 19.29 17.09 25.89
N THR A 248 19.89 18.17 25.35
CA THR A 248 19.38 18.84 24.14
C THR A 248 19.62 18.01 22.89
N THR A 249 20.81 17.44 22.78
CA THR A 249 21.19 16.53 21.69
C THR A 249 20.35 15.25 21.76
N LEU A 250 20.16 14.70 22.96
CA LEU A 250 19.31 13.53 23.18
C LEU A 250 17.86 13.81 22.80
N LEU A 251 17.29 14.95 23.22
CA LEU A 251 15.93 15.33 22.84
C LEU A 251 15.76 15.39 21.31
N THR A 252 16.72 16.02 20.61
CA THR A 252 16.72 16.10 19.14
C THR A 252 16.80 14.71 18.51
N ALA A 253 17.66 13.83 19.02
CA ALA A 253 17.79 12.45 18.52
C ALA A 253 16.50 11.65 18.70
N LEU A 254 15.82 11.79 19.84
CA LEU A 254 14.55 11.11 20.12
C LEU A 254 13.43 11.60 19.19
N HIS A 255 13.33 12.92 18.96
CA HIS A 255 12.37 13.48 18.00
C HIS A 255 12.61 12.95 16.60
N GLN A 256 13.87 12.92 16.12
CA GLN A 256 14.16 12.40 14.79
C GLN A 256 13.80 10.92 14.66
N LEU A 257 14.05 10.10 15.69
CA LEU A 257 13.63 8.69 15.66
C LEU A 257 12.09 8.53 15.63
N GLU A 258 11.35 9.39 16.34
CA GLU A 258 9.87 9.40 16.37
C GLU A 258 9.26 9.96 15.07
N GLU A 259 9.86 11.01 14.48
CA GLU A 259 9.46 11.61 13.19
C GLU A 259 9.64 10.64 12.01
N TYR A 260 10.64 9.76 12.10
CA TYR A 260 10.81 8.67 11.14
C TYR A 260 10.04 7.40 11.57
N ALA A 261 9.31 7.39 12.68
CA ALA A 261 8.57 6.24 13.19
C ALA A 261 9.42 4.97 13.41
N LEU A 262 10.72 5.14 13.70
CA LEU A 262 11.69 4.04 13.81
C LEU A 262 11.82 3.53 15.25
N ALA A 263 11.91 4.44 16.20
CA ALA A 263 12.03 4.14 17.62
C ALA A 263 11.37 5.25 18.45
N PHE A 264 10.93 4.88 19.65
CA PHE A 264 10.19 5.78 20.54
C PHE A 264 10.73 5.64 21.95
N ASP A 265 10.55 6.69 22.76
CA ASP A 265 10.80 6.60 24.20
C ASP A 265 9.50 6.58 25.01
N THR A 266 9.54 5.87 26.14
CA THR A 266 8.41 5.77 27.05
C THR A 266 8.87 5.39 28.46
N PHE A 267 7.95 5.35 29.41
CA PHE A 267 8.18 4.71 30.70
C PHE A 267 7.66 3.28 30.68
N SER A 268 8.56 2.34 30.98
CA SER A 268 8.25 0.91 31.15
C SER A 268 8.84 0.46 32.49
N GLU A 269 8.05 -0.21 33.32
CA GLU A 269 8.48 -0.67 34.66
C GLU A 269 9.10 0.44 35.52
N GLN A 270 8.57 1.67 35.43
CA GLN A 270 9.05 2.87 36.14
C GLN A 270 10.43 3.39 35.71
N GLU A 271 11.00 2.85 34.64
CA GLU A 271 12.23 3.34 34.01
C GLU A 271 11.92 3.95 32.64
N ARG A 272 12.64 5.00 32.25
CA ARG A 272 12.55 5.54 30.89
C ARG A 272 13.37 4.65 29.96
N VAL A 273 12.74 4.18 28.89
CA VAL A 273 13.35 3.27 27.92
C VAL A 273 13.22 3.85 26.52
N LEU A 274 14.18 3.53 25.65
CA LEU A 274 14.10 3.69 24.21
C LEU A 274 13.83 2.32 23.59
N PHE A 275 12.86 2.23 22.69
CA PHE A 275 12.45 0.96 22.10
C PHE A 275 12.06 1.07 20.63
N ILE A 276 12.15 -0.06 19.93
CA ILE A 276 11.66 -0.28 18.56
C ILE A 276 10.38 -1.12 18.67
N PRO A 277 9.28 -0.76 18.00
CA PRO A 277 8.06 -1.57 18.01
C PRO A 277 8.34 -3.03 17.58
N SER A 278 7.83 -3.99 18.34
CA SER A 278 8.17 -5.41 18.18
C SER A 278 7.81 -5.98 16.80
N ASN A 279 6.75 -5.46 16.15
CA ASN A 279 6.32 -5.88 14.82
C ASN A 279 7.26 -5.41 13.69
N THR A 280 7.96 -4.29 13.85
CA THR A 280 8.90 -3.77 12.84
C THR A 280 10.36 -4.08 13.16
N TYR A 281 10.67 -4.45 14.41
CA TYR A 281 12.03 -4.76 14.87
C TYR A 281 12.79 -5.77 13.98
N PRO A 282 12.24 -6.92 13.56
CA PRO A 282 12.99 -7.89 12.76
C PRO A 282 13.47 -7.30 11.43
N SER A 283 12.61 -6.58 10.72
CA SER A 283 12.95 -5.94 9.44
C SER A 283 13.94 -4.79 9.63
N LEU A 284 13.73 -3.94 10.64
CA LEU A 284 14.63 -2.83 10.98
C LEU A 284 16.02 -3.31 11.40
N LYS A 285 16.10 -4.41 12.17
CA LYS A 285 17.37 -5.04 12.55
C LYS A 285 18.13 -5.55 11.34
N LYS A 286 17.42 -6.22 10.40
CA LYS A 286 18.02 -6.69 9.15
C LYS A 286 18.56 -5.49 8.35
N ALA A 287 17.77 -4.44 8.21
CA ALA A 287 18.14 -3.23 7.48
C ALA A 287 19.33 -2.49 8.12
N ALA A 288 19.40 -2.39 9.45
CA ALA A 288 20.51 -1.76 10.16
C ALA A 288 21.85 -2.52 10.02
N ALA A 289 21.79 -3.82 9.75
CA ALA A 289 22.96 -4.67 9.51
C ALA A 289 23.42 -4.66 8.04
N GLN A 290 22.60 -4.16 7.11
CA GLN A 290 22.92 -4.09 5.68
C GLN A 290 23.85 -2.90 5.37
N ASN A 291 24.83 -3.12 4.49
CA ASN A 291 25.68 -2.06 3.94
C ASN A 291 25.18 -1.54 2.58
N GLU A 292 24.48 -2.41 1.85
CA GLU A 292 23.93 -2.15 0.52
C GLU A 292 22.47 -2.63 0.49
N PRO A 293 21.62 -2.05 -0.37
CA PRO A 293 20.24 -2.53 -0.53
C PRO A 293 20.23 -3.99 -0.98
N GLU A 294 19.22 -4.73 -0.56
CA GLU A 294 19.04 -6.12 -0.96
C GLU A 294 18.82 -6.19 -2.48
N VAL A 295 19.70 -6.91 -3.16
CA VAL A 295 19.62 -7.14 -4.60
C VAL A 295 18.46 -8.10 -4.86
N VAL A 296 17.32 -7.54 -5.27
CA VAL A 296 16.22 -8.33 -5.84
C VAL A 296 16.69 -8.80 -7.23
N PRO A 297 16.69 -10.10 -7.53
CA PRO A 297 17.15 -10.60 -8.82
C PRO A 297 16.43 -9.90 -9.97
N THR A 298 17.19 -9.28 -10.86
CA THR A 298 16.69 -8.69 -12.09
C THR A 298 16.64 -9.76 -13.18
N GLY A 299 15.47 -9.91 -13.81
CA GLY A 299 15.23 -10.89 -14.87
C GLY A 299 14.23 -11.98 -14.48
N LEU A 300 13.83 -12.75 -15.50
CA LEU A 300 12.85 -13.82 -15.34
C LEU A 300 13.46 -14.98 -14.56
N VAL A 301 12.83 -15.32 -13.43
CA VAL A 301 13.27 -16.40 -12.55
C VAL A 301 12.54 -17.68 -12.95
N SER A 302 13.30 -18.68 -13.41
CA SER A 302 12.77 -20.01 -13.69
C SER A 302 12.46 -20.76 -12.40
N LEU A 303 11.34 -21.51 -12.41
CA LEU A 303 10.98 -22.39 -11.31
C LEU A 303 11.70 -23.74 -11.46
N ALA A 304 12.16 -24.29 -10.34
CA ALA A 304 12.85 -25.59 -10.31
C ALA A 304 11.89 -26.77 -10.56
N SER A 305 10.60 -26.60 -10.25
CA SER A 305 9.54 -27.59 -10.47
C SER A 305 8.28 -26.91 -10.99
N PRO A 306 7.44 -27.62 -11.78
CA PRO A 306 6.13 -27.13 -12.18
C PRO A 306 5.25 -26.77 -10.96
N PRO A 307 4.32 -25.81 -11.12
CA PRO A 307 3.33 -25.49 -10.10
C PRO A 307 2.34 -26.64 -9.90
N PRO A 308 1.75 -26.80 -8.70
CA PRO A 308 0.86 -27.92 -8.38
C PRO A 308 -0.50 -27.86 -9.09
N GLY A 309 -0.96 -26.67 -9.49
CA GLY A 309 -2.16 -26.47 -10.31
C GLY A 309 -1.79 -25.85 -11.66
N GLU A 310 -2.25 -26.46 -12.75
CA GLU A 310 -1.98 -26.00 -14.11
C GLU A 310 -3.29 -25.77 -14.87
N ARG A 311 -3.40 -24.62 -15.54
CA ARG A 311 -4.45 -24.35 -16.52
C ARG A 311 -3.80 -24.28 -17.90
N ILE A 312 -3.97 -25.37 -18.66
CA ILE A 312 -3.46 -25.52 -20.02
C ILE A 312 -4.19 -24.55 -20.93
N SER A 313 -3.43 -23.80 -21.71
CA SER A 313 -4.02 -22.86 -22.64
C SER A 313 -4.61 -23.53 -23.87
N HIS A 314 -5.64 -22.87 -24.39
CA HIS A 314 -6.31 -23.22 -25.63
C HIS A 314 -6.37 -21.98 -26.53
N THR A 315 -6.87 -22.13 -27.75
CA THR A 315 -7.02 -21.03 -28.72
C THR A 315 -8.49 -20.69 -28.96
N PRO A 316 -9.31 -20.39 -27.92
CA PRO A 316 -10.74 -20.11 -28.08
C PRO A 316 -11.00 -19.01 -29.11
N PHE A 317 -10.17 -17.96 -29.22
CA PHE A 317 -10.36 -16.90 -30.21
C PHE A 317 -10.45 -17.40 -31.66
N VAL A 318 -9.63 -18.39 -32.04
CA VAL A 318 -9.65 -18.96 -33.39
C VAL A 318 -10.98 -19.68 -33.64
N TYR A 319 -11.40 -20.50 -32.68
CA TYR A 319 -12.64 -21.29 -32.78
C TYR A 319 -13.89 -20.40 -32.68
N ASP A 320 -13.88 -19.42 -31.79
CA ASP A 320 -14.99 -18.50 -31.57
C ASP A 320 -15.18 -17.56 -32.78
N LEU A 321 -14.10 -17.20 -33.49
CA LEU A 321 -14.20 -16.57 -34.81
C LEU A 321 -14.91 -17.46 -35.82
N ALA A 322 -14.58 -18.76 -35.86
CA ALA A 322 -15.27 -19.71 -36.74
C ALA A 322 -16.76 -19.84 -36.37
N VAL A 323 -17.08 -19.84 -35.07
CA VAL A 323 -18.47 -19.88 -34.57
C VAL A 323 -19.27 -18.67 -35.08
N ILE A 324 -18.75 -17.44 -34.96
CA ILE A 324 -19.49 -16.27 -35.44
C ILE A 324 -19.62 -16.24 -36.97
N ILE A 325 -18.63 -16.76 -37.70
CA ILE A 325 -18.67 -16.87 -39.17
C ILE A 325 -19.70 -17.91 -39.61
N GLY A 326 -19.72 -19.09 -38.99
CA GLY A 326 -20.75 -20.11 -39.24
C GLY A 326 -22.15 -19.59 -38.91
N ALA A 327 -22.30 -18.81 -37.82
CA ALA A 327 -23.56 -18.16 -37.49
C ALA A 327 -24.02 -17.17 -38.58
N MET A 328 -23.09 -16.45 -39.23
CA MET A 328 -23.38 -15.56 -40.35
C MET A 328 -23.81 -16.31 -41.62
N TYR A 329 -23.27 -17.51 -41.88
CA TYR A 329 -23.73 -18.35 -42.99
C TYR A 329 -25.14 -18.90 -42.77
N GLN A 330 -25.50 -19.18 -41.52
CA GLN A 330 -26.77 -19.82 -41.17
C GLN A 330 -27.89 -18.82 -40.88
N GLN A 331 -27.57 -17.57 -40.50
CA GLN A 331 -28.54 -16.60 -40.01
C GLN A 331 -28.24 -15.20 -40.57
N ASN A 332 -29.28 -14.47 -40.98
CA ASN A 332 -29.15 -13.05 -41.33
C ASN A 332 -28.98 -12.23 -40.04
N ILE A 333 -27.74 -11.85 -39.74
CA ILE A 333 -27.42 -11.03 -38.57
C ILE A 333 -27.42 -9.55 -38.97
N GLU A 334 -28.56 -8.89 -38.76
CA GLU A 334 -28.72 -7.44 -38.89
C GLU A 334 -28.36 -6.76 -37.56
N PRO A 335 -27.22 -6.05 -37.43
CA PRO A 335 -26.89 -5.37 -36.19
C PRO A 335 -27.93 -4.31 -35.82
N THR A 336 -28.08 -4.08 -34.53
CA THR A 336 -28.92 -3.01 -33.97
C THR A 336 -28.36 -1.62 -34.31
N GLN A 337 -29.10 -0.55 -34.03
CA GLN A 337 -28.59 0.83 -34.18
C GLN A 337 -27.33 1.10 -33.35
N ALA A 338 -27.13 0.37 -32.25
CA ALA A 338 -25.93 0.43 -31.42
C ALA A 338 -24.79 -0.46 -31.94
N GLY A 339 -24.94 -1.09 -33.10
CA GLY A 339 -23.95 -2.00 -33.69
C GLY A 339 -23.88 -3.39 -33.03
N LYS A 340 -24.79 -3.71 -32.10
CA LYS A 340 -24.81 -5.00 -31.38
C LYS A 340 -25.57 -6.09 -32.15
N VAL A 341 -25.23 -7.35 -31.88
CA VAL A 341 -26.00 -8.51 -32.37
C VAL A 341 -27.40 -8.51 -31.72
N PRO A 342 -28.50 -8.74 -32.46
CA PRO A 342 -29.83 -8.80 -31.87
C PRO A 342 -29.94 -9.84 -30.75
N LYS A 343 -30.55 -9.47 -29.61
CA LYS A 343 -30.62 -10.29 -28.38
C LYS A 343 -31.04 -11.74 -28.61
N ARG A 344 -31.99 -11.99 -29.53
CA ARG A 344 -32.46 -13.35 -29.87
C ARG A 344 -31.37 -14.20 -30.51
N LEU A 345 -30.52 -13.62 -31.36
CA LEU A 345 -29.41 -14.33 -32.00
C LEU A 345 -28.24 -14.45 -31.04
N ALA A 346 -27.95 -13.39 -30.27
CA ALA A 346 -26.92 -13.42 -29.23
C ALA A 346 -27.15 -14.55 -28.22
N ALA A 347 -28.40 -14.76 -27.76
CA ALA A 347 -28.75 -15.86 -26.85
C ALA A 347 -28.50 -17.27 -27.43
N LYS A 348 -28.40 -17.42 -28.76
CA LYS A 348 -28.06 -18.69 -29.43
C LYS A 348 -26.57 -18.87 -29.65
N ILE A 349 -25.87 -17.79 -30.01
CA ILE A 349 -24.44 -17.81 -30.33
C ILE A 349 -23.61 -17.86 -29.05
N HIS A 350 -23.98 -17.07 -28.03
CA HIS A 350 -23.20 -16.89 -26.81
C HIS A 350 -22.84 -18.20 -26.09
N PRO A 351 -23.76 -19.18 -25.90
CA PRO A 351 -23.42 -20.46 -25.25
C PRO A 351 -22.41 -21.32 -26.01
N MET A 352 -22.14 -21.01 -27.28
CA MET A 352 -21.16 -21.73 -28.11
C MET A 352 -19.75 -21.12 -28.00
N LEU A 353 -19.65 -19.88 -27.52
CA LEU A 353 -18.39 -19.17 -27.34
C LEU A 353 -17.67 -19.67 -26.08
N ARG A 354 -16.34 -19.66 -26.12
CA ARG A 354 -15.48 -20.18 -25.04
C ARG A 354 -14.61 -19.12 -24.39
N GLY A 355 -14.47 -17.95 -25.00
CA GLY A 355 -13.73 -16.85 -24.41
C GLY A 355 -14.33 -16.31 -23.12
N GLN A 356 -13.45 -15.74 -22.30
CA GLN A 356 -13.75 -15.08 -21.05
C GLN A 356 -14.59 -13.82 -21.31
N PRO A 357 -15.57 -13.54 -20.42
CA PRO A 357 -16.44 -12.40 -20.58
C PRO A 357 -15.67 -11.08 -20.49
N ARG A 358 -16.02 -10.11 -21.35
CA ARG A 358 -15.38 -8.80 -21.45
C ARG A 358 -16.39 -7.70 -21.19
N PHE A 359 -16.09 -6.80 -20.26
CA PHE A 359 -16.99 -5.71 -19.88
C PHE A 359 -16.34 -4.36 -20.17
N LYS A 360 -17.07 -3.41 -20.78
CA LYS A 360 -16.55 -2.05 -20.97
C LYS A 360 -16.67 -1.22 -19.69
N PHE A 361 -17.73 -1.44 -18.92
CA PHE A 361 -17.97 -0.80 -17.63
C PHE A 361 -18.50 -1.82 -16.61
N MET A 362 -18.31 -1.54 -15.32
CA MET A 362 -18.97 -2.28 -14.24
C MET A 362 -20.47 -2.17 -14.46
N ASP A 363 -21.19 -3.30 -14.55
CA ASP A 363 -22.65 -3.43 -14.78
C ASP A 363 -23.12 -3.53 -16.25
N GLU A 364 -22.22 -3.63 -17.23
CA GLU A 364 -22.62 -3.94 -18.62
C GLU A 364 -22.78 -5.44 -18.91
N GLU A 365 -23.54 -5.75 -19.97
CA GLU A 365 -23.57 -7.09 -20.57
C GLU A 365 -22.19 -7.46 -21.13
N ASP A 366 -21.88 -8.76 -21.17
CA ASP A 366 -20.66 -9.27 -21.79
C ASP A 366 -20.58 -8.85 -23.27
N ALA A 367 -19.52 -8.11 -23.60
CA ALA A 367 -19.22 -7.56 -24.91
C ALA A 367 -18.24 -8.43 -25.72
N TYR A 368 -17.92 -9.64 -25.26
CA TYR A 368 -17.00 -10.54 -25.95
C TYR A 368 -17.43 -10.84 -27.40
N MET A 369 -18.72 -11.08 -27.63
CA MET A 369 -19.25 -11.35 -28.98
C MET A 369 -19.08 -10.15 -29.91
N GLU A 370 -19.44 -8.95 -29.45
CA GLU A 370 -19.27 -7.70 -30.18
C GLU A 370 -17.79 -7.44 -30.50
N MET A 371 -16.91 -7.74 -29.55
CA MET A 371 -15.46 -7.67 -29.75
C MET A 371 -15.00 -8.63 -30.86
N LEU A 372 -15.51 -9.88 -30.90
CA LEU A 372 -15.20 -10.82 -31.99
C LEU A 372 -15.66 -10.32 -33.36
N PHE A 373 -16.87 -9.76 -33.48
CA PHE A 373 -17.35 -9.19 -34.74
C PHE A 373 -16.51 -7.99 -35.20
N GLN A 374 -16.02 -7.18 -34.25
CA GLN A 374 -15.11 -6.08 -34.55
C GLN A 374 -13.73 -6.59 -35.00
N ILE A 375 -13.14 -7.55 -34.28
CA ILE A 375 -11.87 -8.19 -34.66
C ILE A 375 -11.99 -8.86 -36.04
N GLY A 376 -13.09 -9.55 -36.30
CA GLY A 376 -13.39 -10.16 -37.60
C GLY A 376 -13.43 -9.13 -38.72
N GLN A 377 -13.94 -7.92 -38.48
CA GLN A 377 -13.91 -6.82 -39.44
C GLN A 377 -12.50 -6.25 -39.62
N GLU A 378 -11.75 -6.04 -38.55
CA GLU A 378 -10.37 -5.54 -38.59
C GLU A 378 -9.43 -6.50 -39.34
N LEU A 379 -9.67 -7.80 -39.25
CA LEU A 379 -8.98 -8.85 -40.00
C LEU A 379 -9.53 -9.05 -41.43
N GLY A 380 -10.63 -8.38 -41.79
CA GLY A 380 -11.30 -8.52 -43.09
C GLY A 380 -12.01 -9.86 -43.32
N LEU A 381 -12.27 -10.61 -42.25
CA LEU A 381 -12.99 -11.89 -42.25
C LEU A 381 -14.51 -11.69 -42.27
N VAL A 382 -14.96 -10.57 -41.70
CA VAL A 382 -16.35 -10.14 -41.64
C VAL A 382 -16.44 -8.77 -42.32
N ARG A 383 -17.52 -8.53 -43.05
CA ARG A 383 -17.86 -7.19 -43.56
C ARG A 383 -19.30 -6.87 -43.23
N LEU A 384 -19.60 -5.60 -43.04
CA LEU A 384 -20.97 -5.12 -42.97
C LEU A 384 -21.43 -4.75 -44.39
N SER A 385 -22.49 -5.39 -44.88
CA SER A 385 -23.02 -5.12 -46.21
C SER A 385 -23.42 -3.65 -46.37
N GLN A 386 -23.02 -2.99 -47.45
CA GLN A 386 -23.51 -1.65 -47.76
C GLN A 386 -24.98 -1.74 -48.21
N ALA A 387 -25.86 -0.95 -47.59
CA ALA A 387 -27.25 -0.85 -48.00
C ALA A 387 -27.32 -0.14 -49.37
N THR A 388 -27.42 -0.92 -50.44
CA THR A 388 -27.41 -0.40 -51.82
C THR A 388 -28.77 0.12 -52.29
N LEU A 389 -29.85 -0.13 -51.53
CA LEU A 389 -31.23 0.28 -51.84
C LEU A 389 -31.98 0.69 -50.58
N GLU A 390 -32.93 1.63 -50.70
CA GLU A 390 -33.85 2.00 -49.62
C GLU A 390 -34.63 0.78 -49.12
N GLY A 391 -34.59 0.54 -47.80
CA GLY A 391 -35.31 -0.56 -47.14
C GLY A 391 -34.49 -1.84 -46.90
N ILE A 392 -33.27 -1.97 -47.44
CA ILE A 392 -32.37 -3.09 -47.12
C ILE A 392 -31.50 -2.70 -45.92
N LYS A 393 -31.64 -3.42 -44.82
CA LYS A 393 -30.79 -3.23 -43.63
C LYS A 393 -29.40 -3.81 -43.87
N ALA A 394 -28.40 -3.16 -43.28
CA ALA A 394 -27.06 -3.71 -43.23
C ALA A 394 -27.05 -5.03 -42.45
N ARG A 395 -26.27 -6.01 -42.91
CA ARG A 395 -26.07 -7.31 -42.26
C ARG A 395 -24.61 -7.71 -42.34
N TYR A 396 -24.18 -8.56 -41.40
CA TYR A 396 -22.84 -9.15 -41.48
C TYR A 396 -22.77 -10.19 -42.59
N GLU A 397 -21.72 -10.13 -43.39
CA GLU A 397 -21.40 -11.06 -44.47
C GLU A 397 -19.92 -11.49 -44.43
N PRO A 398 -19.57 -12.64 -45.02
CA PRO A 398 -18.18 -13.03 -45.23
C PRO A 398 -17.35 -11.91 -45.87
N GLY A 399 -16.21 -11.62 -45.27
CA GLY A 399 -15.25 -10.63 -45.73
C GLY A 399 -14.29 -11.18 -46.79
N LEU A 400 -13.57 -10.28 -47.46
CA LEU A 400 -12.70 -10.63 -48.59
C LEU A 400 -11.49 -11.49 -48.19
N GLN A 401 -11.08 -11.46 -46.92
CA GLN A 401 -9.92 -12.19 -46.43
C GLN A 401 -10.28 -13.58 -45.87
N LEU A 402 -11.57 -13.94 -45.80
CA LEU A 402 -12.01 -15.18 -45.16
C LEU A 402 -11.45 -16.43 -45.85
N GLU A 403 -11.47 -16.46 -47.18
CA GLU A 403 -10.95 -17.61 -47.94
C GLU A 403 -9.45 -17.81 -47.66
N GLN A 404 -8.66 -16.74 -47.77
CA GLN A 404 -7.23 -16.80 -47.46
C GLN A 404 -6.99 -17.20 -46.00
N TRP A 405 -7.76 -16.65 -45.06
CA TRP A 405 -7.67 -16.96 -43.63
C TRP A 405 -7.90 -18.44 -43.34
N SER A 406 -8.91 -19.03 -43.98
CA SER A 406 -9.27 -20.44 -43.79
C SER A 406 -8.13 -21.41 -44.14
N GLN A 407 -7.23 -21.00 -45.05
CA GLN A 407 -6.09 -21.80 -45.49
C GLN A 407 -4.86 -21.67 -44.59
N LEU A 408 -4.89 -20.78 -43.61
CA LEU A 408 -3.79 -20.59 -42.65
C LEU A 408 -3.84 -21.67 -41.58
N ASP A 409 -2.67 -22.10 -41.11
CA ASP A 409 -2.59 -22.96 -39.93
C ASP A 409 -2.88 -22.16 -38.64
N VAL A 410 -3.07 -22.87 -37.53
CA VAL A 410 -3.37 -22.27 -36.23
C VAL A 410 -2.30 -21.27 -35.80
N THR A 411 -1.03 -21.55 -36.12
CA THR A 411 0.09 -20.68 -35.78
C THR A 411 -0.03 -19.34 -36.48
N GLU A 412 -0.28 -19.33 -37.77
CA GLU A 412 -0.39 -18.11 -38.57
C GLU A 412 -1.69 -17.34 -38.28
N GLN A 413 -2.81 -18.03 -38.04
CA GLN A 413 -4.04 -17.39 -37.55
C GLN A 413 -3.82 -16.71 -36.20
N THR A 414 -3.18 -17.40 -35.26
CA THR A 414 -2.84 -16.86 -33.93
C THR A 414 -1.87 -15.68 -34.04
N ARG A 415 -0.89 -15.74 -34.96
CA ARG A 415 0.03 -14.64 -35.22
C ARG A 415 -0.69 -13.39 -35.73
N ARG A 416 -1.63 -13.53 -36.66
CA ARG A 416 -2.44 -12.40 -37.15
C ARG A 416 -3.37 -11.85 -36.07
N LEU A 417 -3.96 -12.71 -35.25
CA LEU A 417 -4.74 -12.29 -34.08
C LEU A 417 -3.89 -11.51 -33.08
N LEU A 418 -2.69 -11.99 -32.77
CA LEU A 418 -1.76 -11.29 -31.88
C LEU A 418 -1.39 -9.90 -32.43
N GLN A 419 -1.11 -9.80 -33.73
CA GLN A 419 -0.86 -8.51 -34.38
C GLN A 419 -2.06 -7.56 -34.31
N CYS A 420 -3.28 -8.08 -34.52
CA CYS A 420 -4.52 -7.31 -34.33
C CYS A 420 -4.65 -6.85 -32.88
N TRP A 421 -4.50 -7.75 -31.89
CA TRP A 421 -4.53 -7.43 -30.46
C TRP A 421 -3.54 -6.32 -30.10
N THR A 422 -2.30 -6.34 -30.59
CA THR A 422 -1.33 -5.28 -30.24
C THR A 422 -1.74 -3.87 -30.67
N ARG A 423 -2.62 -3.73 -31.68
CA ARG A 423 -2.98 -2.44 -32.29
C ARG A 423 -4.44 -2.03 -32.11
N SER A 424 -5.33 -2.99 -31.87
CA SER A 424 -6.78 -2.76 -31.85
C SER A 424 -7.23 -2.04 -30.58
N PHE A 425 -7.86 -0.88 -30.75
CA PHE A 425 -8.60 -0.22 -29.67
C PHE A 425 -9.92 -0.94 -29.32
N GLY A 426 -10.42 -1.78 -30.24
CA GLY A 426 -11.64 -2.56 -30.04
C GLY A 426 -11.46 -3.78 -29.15
N TRP A 427 -10.22 -4.25 -28.99
CA TRP A 427 -9.92 -5.38 -28.13
C TRP A 427 -9.97 -5.00 -26.66
N LEU A 428 -10.90 -5.60 -25.92
CA LEU A 428 -11.12 -5.37 -24.50
C LEU A 428 -10.23 -6.30 -23.67
N ASP A 429 -9.27 -5.74 -22.95
CA ASP A 429 -8.42 -6.49 -22.03
C ASP A 429 -9.09 -6.67 -20.66
N ILE A 430 -8.86 -7.83 -20.02
CA ILE A 430 -9.24 -8.07 -18.62
C ILE A 430 -8.11 -7.59 -17.70
N ARG A 431 -8.48 -7.12 -16.50
CA ARG A 431 -7.56 -6.77 -15.42
C ARG A 431 -7.49 -7.89 -14.40
N GLY A 432 -6.37 -7.99 -13.69
CA GLY A 432 -6.25 -8.93 -12.58
C GLY A 432 -7.21 -8.62 -11.43
N VAL A 433 -7.39 -9.60 -10.54
CA VAL A 433 -8.41 -9.62 -9.49
C VAL A 433 -8.24 -8.46 -8.50
N ASN A 434 -7.01 -8.01 -8.25
CA ASN A 434 -6.73 -7.00 -7.22
C ASN A 434 -6.63 -5.58 -7.80
N PHE A 435 -7.08 -5.37 -9.03
CA PHE A 435 -6.95 -4.11 -9.73
C PHE A 435 -7.64 -2.96 -8.98
N ARG A 436 -6.88 -1.90 -8.69
CA ARG A 436 -7.34 -0.65 -8.07
C ARG A 436 -6.78 0.54 -8.83
N GLN A 437 -7.64 1.26 -9.56
CA GLN A 437 -7.24 2.48 -10.26
C GLN A 437 -6.99 3.61 -9.26
N TYR A 438 -5.79 4.19 -9.27
CA TYR A 438 -5.45 5.34 -8.40
C TYR A 438 -5.29 6.67 -9.14
N ASP A 439 -5.15 6.67 -10.47
CA ASP A 439 -5.12 7.89 -11.28
C ASP A 439 -5.55 7.57 -12.72
N PRO A 440 -6.82 7.86 -13.09
CA PRO A 440 -7.38 7.54 -14.40
C PRO A 440 -6.99 8.50 -15.52
N TYR A 441 -6.45 9.69 -15.21
CA TYR A 441 -6.35 10.77 -16.20
C TYR A 441 -5.13 10.66 -17.12
N TYR A 442 -4.10 9.91 -16.71
CA TYR A 442 -2.81 9.87 -17.41
C TYR A 442 -2.29 8.44 -17.54
N TRP A 443 -3.10 7.61 -18.18
CA TRP A 443 -2.94 6.17 -18.21
C TRP A 443 -3.10 5.62 -19.64
N ASN A 444 -2.10 4.88 -20.12
CA ASN A 444 -2.14 4.18 -21.40
C ASN A 444 -1.92 2.67 -21.20
N PRO A 445 -2.99 1.88 -20.96
CA PRO A 445 -2.85 0.45 -20.72
C PRO A 445 -2.46 -0.33 -21.98
N MET A 446 -2.70 0.20 -23.18
CA MET A 446 -2.34 -0.48 -24.42
C MET A 446 -0.82 -0.60 -24.58
N ALA A 447 -0.04 0.31 -23.98
CA ALA A 447 1.41 0.20 -23.97
C ALA A 447 1.90 -1.10 -23.29
N ALA A 448 1.11 -1.66 -22.35
CA ALA A 448 1.43 -2.92 -21.69
C ALA A 448 1.50 -4.11 -22.66
N ARG A 449 0.75 -4.07 -23.78
CA ARG A 449 0.69 -5.16 -24.76
C ARG A 449 2.05 -5.41 -25.42
N GLY A 450 2.77 -4.35 -25.81
CA GLY A 450 4.12 -4.49 -26.36
C GLY A 450 5.13 -4.95 -25.31
N SER A 451 5.06 -4.35 -24.13
CA SER A 451 6.00 -4.60 -23.03
C SER A 451 5.97 -6.05 -22.53
N ILE A 452 4.76 -6.63 -22.40
CA ILE A 452 4.63 -8.04 -21.98
C ILE A 452 5.15 -9.00 -23.05
N LEU A 453 4.89 -8.74 -24.34
CA LEU A 453 5.40 -9.58 -25.42
C LEU A 453 6.93 -9.57 -25.50
N GLU A 454 7.56 -8.43 -25.23
CA GLU A 454 9.03 -8.33 -25.16
C GLU A 454 9.59 -9.23 -24.06
N GLN A 455 8.92 -9.36 -22.91
CA GLN A 455 9.37 -10.28 -21.86
C GLN A 455 9.09 -11.74 -22.23
N LEU A 456 7.95 -12.04 -22.84
CA LEU A 456 7.61 -13.41 -23.26
C LEU A 456 8.57 -13.93 -24.35
N GLN A 457 9.07 -13.07 -25.24
CA GLN A 457 10.08 -13.44 -26.25
C GLN A 457 11.41 -13.90 -25.63
N LYS A 458 11.70 -13.55 -24.38
CA LYS A 458 12.91 -13.97 -23.65
C LYS A 458 12.73 -15.30 -22.92
N CYS A 459 11.52 -15.86 -22.91
CA CYS A 459 11.22 -17.11 -22.22
C CYS A 459 11.63 -18.31 -23.08
N THR A 460 12.09 -19.38 -22.42
CA THR A 460 12.29 -20.68 -23.08
C THR A 460 10.95 -21.44 -23.10
N PRO A 461 10.53 -22.01 -24.25
CA PRO A 461 9.29 -22.78 -24.33
C PRO A 461 9.35 -24.01 -23.42
N GLY A 462 8.24 -24.32 -22.76
CA GLY A 462 8.17 -25.43 -21.80
C GLY A 462 8.79 -25.16 -20.42
N GLN A 463 9.41 -23.99 -20.22
CA GLN A 463 9.99 -23.59 -18.93
C GLN A 463 9.01 -22.74 -18.12
N TRP A 464 8.86 -23.07 -16.85
CA TRP A 464 8.04 -22.30 -15.90
C TRP A 464 8.79 -21.10 -15.32
N TYR A 465 8.13 -19.95 -15.26
CA TYR A 465 8.61 -18.70 -14.69
C TYR A 465 7.62 -18.14 -13.67
N SER A 466 8.11 -17.44 -12.65
CA SER A 466 7.21 -16.79 -11.68
C SER A 466 6.64 -15.47 -12.23
N VAL A 467 5.35 -15.23 -11.98
CA VAL A 467 4.69 -13.94 -12.32
C VAL A 467 5.33 -12.80 -11.54
N ALA A 468 5.71 -13.04 -10.28
CA ALA A 468 6.45 -12.06 -9.48
C ALA A 468 7.74 -11.57 -10.16
N SER A 469 8.53 -12.49 -10.75
CA SER A 469 9.75 -12.11 -11.47
C SER A 469 9.49 -11.36 -12.77
N LEU A 470 8.39 -11.67 -13.48
CA LEU A 470 7.96 -10.90 -14.65
C LEU A 470 7.63 -9.45 -14.27
N LEU A 471 6.81 -9.27 -13.23
CA LEU A 471 6.43 -7.95 -12.74
C LEU A 471 7.61 -7.15 -12.18
N GLN A 472 8.57 -7.82 -11.54
CA GLN A 472 9.82 -7.21 -11.11
C GLN A 472 10.67 -6.76 -12.31
N THR A 473 10.81 -7.61 -13.33
CA THR A 473 11.57 -7.28 -14.55
C THR A 473 10.99 -6.07 -15.28
N ILE A 474 9.66 -5.98 -15.39
CA ILE A 474 8.98 -4.84 -16.01
C ILE A 474 9.17 -3.57 -15.17
N TRP A 475 8.97 -3.65 -13.85
CA TRP A 475 9.20 -2.54 -12.92
C TRP A 475 10.64 -2.01 -12.96
N ASP A 476 11.61 -2.92 -13.10
CA ASP A 476 13.00 -2.54 -13.14
C ASP A 476 13.38 -1.82 -14.42
N LYS A 477 12.79 -2.21 -15.55
CA LYS A 477 12.97 -1.57 -16.85
C LYS A 477 12.44 -0.13 -16.85
N ASP A 478 11.14 0.06 -16.63
CA ASP A 478 10.51 1.37 -16.50
C ASP A 478 9.15 1.25 -15.79
N PRO A 479 9.04 1.64 -14.51
CA PRO A 479 7.79 1.54 -13.77
C PRO A 479 6.72 2.53 -14.25
N PHE A 480 7.08 3.51 -15.08
CA PHE A 480 6.17 4.54 -15.58
C PHE A 480 5.82 4.37 -17.06
N GLU A 481 6.10 3.21 -17.67
CA GLU A 481 5.84 2.95 -19.09
C GLU A 481 4.37 3.21 -19.49
N LEU A 482 3.43 2.87 -18.61
CA LEU A 482 1.99 3.09 -18.84
C LEU A 482 1.54 4.54 -18.56
N ARG A 483 2.46 5.42 -18.14
CA ARG A 483 2.20 6.80 -17.73
C ARG A 483 3.05 7.78 -18.55
N PRO A 484 2.56 8.25 -19.72
CA PRO A 484 3.29 9.19 -20.56
C PRO A 484 3.65 10.48 -19.80
N VAL A 485 4.83 11.03 -20.08
CA VAL A 485 5.44 12.15 -19.33
C VAL A 485 4.58 13.42 -19.45
N GLN A 486 4.24 14.04 -18.33
CA GLN A 486 3.66 15.39 -18.29
C GLN A 486 4.74 16.47 -18.15
N TYR A 487 4.38 17.69 -18.55
CA TYR A 487 5.19 18.91 -18.34
C TYR A 487 5.32 19.34 -16.86
N ASN A 488 4.45 18.86 -15.95
CA ASN A 488 4.35 19.34 -14.56
C ASN A 488 4.66 18.28 -13.47
N ILE A 489 5.06 17.07 -13.85
CA ILE A 489 5.45 16.03 -12.87
C ILE A 489 6.79 16.40 -12.26
N ARG A 490 6.88 16.45 -10.92
CA ARG A 490 8.15 16.72 -10.25
C ARG A 490 9.03 15.49 -10.37
N PRO A 491 10.36 15.62 -10.53
CA PRO A 491 11.28 14.47 -10.54
C PRO A 491 11.16 13.54 -9.32
N ALA A 492 10.67 14.07 -8.18
CA ALA A 492 10.39 13.28 -6.98
C ALA A 492 9.25 12.27 -7.17
N ASP A 493 8.25 12.58 -8.00
CA ASP A 493 7.08 11.73 -8.25
C ASP A 493 7.41 10.53 -9.17
N ARG A 494 8.60 10.54 -9.79
CA ARG A 494 9.13 9.47 -10.67
C ARG A 494 10.27 8.67 -10.04
N ARG A 495 10.39 8.69 -8.71
CA ARG A 495 11.35 7.84 -8.01
C ARG A 495 10.74 6.47 -7.73
N LYS A 496 11.54 5.43 -7.94
CA LYS A 496 11.24 4.09 -7.41
C LYS A 496 11.24 4.20 -5.89
N SER A 497 10.08 3.97 -5.29
CA SER A 497 9.91 3.79 -3.86
C SER A 497 9.00 2.60 -3.65
N SER A 498 9.01 2.02 -2.46
CA SER A 498 8.10 0.93 -2.08
C SER A 498 6.63 1.37 -2.11
N ALA A 499 6.32 2.60 -1.72
CA ALA A 499 4.97 3.14 -1.80
C ALA A 499 4.49 3.22 -3.26
N MET A 500 5.39 3.62 -4.16
CA MET A 500 5.11 3.57 -5.60
C MET A 500 5.00 2.12 -6.08
N ARG A 501 5.83 1.20 -5.61
CA ARG A 501 5.77 -0.23 -5.96
C ARG A 501 4.45 -0.86 -5.54
N ALA A 502 3.94 -0.56 -4.35
CA ALA A 502 2.65 -1.07 -3.88
C ALA A 502 1.49 -0.56 -4.75
N ARG A 503 1.47 0.74 -5.06
CA ARG A 503 0.49 1.33 -5.99
C ARG A 503 0.57 0.70 -7.37
N TRP A 504 1.78 0.57 -7.89
CA TRP A 504 2.05 -0.03 -9.19
C TRP A 504 1.58 -1.49 -9.22
N ASN A 505 1.90 -2.28 -8.19
CA ASN A 505 1.46 -3.67 -8.09
C ASN A 505 -0.08 -3.77 -8.15
N SER A 506 -0.79 -2.89 -7.44
CA SER A 506 -2.26 -2.88 -7.41
C SER A 506 -2.93 -2.36 -8.69
N CYS A 507 -2.19 -1.75 -9.63
CA CYS A 507 -2.75 -1.10 -10.81
C CYS A 507 -2.05 -1.59 -12.09
N GLU A 508 -0.85 -1.10 -12.39
CA GLU A 508 -0.01 -1.52 -13.53
C GLU A 508 0.31 -3.02 -13.49
N GLY A 509 0.70 -3.55 -12.34
CA GLY A 509 0.98 -4.97 -12.15
C GLY A 509 -0.23 -5.85 -12.49
N GLU A 510 -1.41 -5.48 -11.98
CA GLU A 510 -2.67 -6.16 -12.29
C GLU A 510 -3.10 -6.02 -13.76
N VAL A 511 -2.66 -4.98 -14.48
CA VAL A 511 -2.83 -4.91 -15.93
C VAL A 511 -2.03 -6.00 -16.61
N TYR A 512 -0.74 -6.15 -16.30
CA TYR A 512 0.10 -7.20 -16.88
C TYR A 512 -0.41 -8.61 -16.52
N ILE A 513 -0.82 -8.82 -15.27
CA ILE A 513 -1.43 -10.09 -14.83
C ILE A 513 -2.71 -10.37 -15.64
N GLY A 514 -3.56 -9.36 -15.81
CA GLY A 514 -4.79 -9.48 -16.59
C GLY A 514 -4.55 -9.82 -18.07
N LEU A 515 -3.54 -9.21 -18.71
CA LEU A 515 -3.14 -9.55 -20.08
C LEU A 515 -2.67 -11.01 -20.17
N LEU A 516 -1.83 -11.43 -19.23
CA LEU A 516 -1.28 -12.78 -19.16
C LEU A 516 -2.36 -13.85 -18.96
N SER A 517 -3.30 -13.60 -18.04
CA SER A 517 -4.35 -14.54 -17.64
C SER A 517 -5.59 -14.54 -18.54
N SER A 518 -5.64 -13.64 -19.53
CA SER A 518 -6.77 -13.52 -20.46
C SER A 518 -6.30 -13.56 -21.92
N SER A 519 -6.11 -12.42 -22.59
CA SER A 519 -5.83 -12.35 -24.03
C SER A 519 -4.65 -13.22 -24.47
N ILE A 520 -3.54 -13.23 -23.72
CA ILE A 520 -2.36 -14.03 -24.06
C ILE A 520 -2.60 -15.53 -23.83
N TYR A 521 -3.27 -15.86 -22.72
CA TYR A 521 -3.68 -17.22 -22.39
C TYR A 521 -4.67 -17.79 -23.43
N GLU A 522 -5.68 -17.03 -23.82
CA GLU A 522 -6.72 -17.41 -24.79
C GLU A 522 -6.25 -17.41 -26.25
N LEU A 523 -5.09 -16.81 -26.52
CA LEU A 523 -4.36 -17.01 -27.79
C LEU A 523 -3.49 -18.27 -27.75
N GLY A 524 -3.46 -19.01 -26.65
CA GLY A 524 -2.66 -20.22 -26.52
C GLY A 524 -1.17 -19.97 -26.29
N ILE A 525 -0.75 -18.72 -26.05
CA ILE A 525 0.67 -18.34 -26.01
C ILE A 525 1.33 -18.76 -24.69
N VAL A 526 0.60 -18.70 -23.58
CA VAL A 526 1.09 -19.08 -22.26
C VAL A 526 0.16 -20.07 -21.58
N THR A 527 0.71 -20.98 -20.79
CA THR A 527 -0.02 -21.80 -19.80
C THR A 527 0.13 -21.16 -18.42
N LEU A 528 -0.90 -21.26 -17.58
CA LEU A 528 -0.95 -20.60 -16.26
C LEU A 528 -0.76 -21.61 -15.13
N GLY A 529 -0.07 -21.18 -14.08
CA GLY A 529 0.27 -21.99 -12.92
C GLY A 529 -0.17 -21.36 -11.61
N TYR A 530 -0.65 -22.21 -10.69
CA TYR A 530 -1.19 -21.84 -9.39
C TYR A 530 -0.57 -22.69 -8.29
N GLN A 531 -0.22 -22.08 -7.17
CA GLN A 531 0.24 -22.76 -5.97
C GLN A 531 -0.90 -23.48 -5.23
N ASP A 532 -2.10 -22.91 -5.26
CA ASP A 532 -3.31 -23.59 -4.81
C ASP A 532 -3.94 -24.35 -5.98
N ARG A 533 -3.88 -25.68 -5.91
CA ARG A 533 -4.44 -26.58 -6.93
C ARG A 533 -5.94 -26.38 -7.12
N SER A 534 -6.69 -26.01 -6.07
CA SER A 534 -8.14 -25.81 -6.17
C SER A 534 -8.52 -24.64 -7.07
N LEU A 535 -7.64 -23.64 -7.19
CA LEU A 535 -7.82 -22.51 -8.10
C LEU A 535 -7.68 -22.96 -9.55
N ALA A 536 -6.82 -23.93 -9.87
CA ALA A 536 -6.70 -24.45 -11.22
C ALA A 536 -7.97 -25.20 -11.68
N GLU A 537 -8.67 -25.85 -10.74
CA GLU A 537 -9.82 -26.74 -11.01
C GLU A 537 -11.19 -26.02 -10.96
N THR A 538 -11.24 -24.77 -10.49
CA THR A 538 -12.48 -23.98 -10.36
C THR A 538 -12.54 -22.89 -11.43
N ASP A 539 -13.74 -22.49 -11.87
CA ASP A 539 -13.93 -21.31 -12.74
C ASP A 539 -13.77 -19.97 -11.98
N GLN A 540 -13.23 -19.99 -10.77
CA GLN A 540 -12.97 -18.77 -10.02
C GLN A 540 -11.85 -17.96 -10.70
N PHE A 541 -12.12 -16.67 -10.86
CA PHE A 541 -11.15 -15.72 -11.39
C PHE A 541 -10.10 -15.43 -10.31
N ALA A 542 -8.89 -15.93 -10.52
CA ALA A 542 -7.75 -15.81 -9.61
C ALA A 542 -6.48 -15.46 -10.40
N ASN A 543 -5.61 -14.66 -9.80
CA ASN A 543 -4.32 -14.31 -10.40
C ASN A 543 -3.37 -15.53 -10.38
N PRO A 544 -2.66 -15.81 -11.48
CA PRO A 544 -1.67 -16.88 -11.54
C PRO A 544 -0.39 -16.54 -10.76
N ASP A 545 0.25 -17.55 -10.20
CA ASP A 545 1.55 -17.45 -9.52
C ASP A 545 2.72 -17.63 -10.50
N ALA A 546 2.50 -18.43 -11.53
CA ALA A 546 3.49 -18.81 -12.52
C ALA A 546 2.90 -18.86 -13.93
N PHE A 547 3.78 -18.82 -14.93
CA PHE A 547 3.42 -18.99 -16.33
C PHE A 547 4.50 -19.77 -17.08
N MET A 548 4.11 -20.39 -18.19
CA MET A 548 5.00 -21.10 -19.09
C MET A 548 4.71 -20.67 -20.53
N LEU A 549 5.76 -20.35 -21.29
CA LEU A 549 5.62 -20.12 -22.73
C LEU A 549 5.35 -21.46 -23.44
N THR A 550 4.29 -21.53 -24.24
CA THR A 550 3.96 -22.74 -25.01
C THR A 550 4.78 -22.83 -26.30
N ASP A 551 4.83 -24.01 -26.92
CA ASP A 551 5.43 -24.18 -28.24
C ASP A 551 4.74 -23.33 -29.31
N LEU A 552 3.41 -23.22 -29.23
CA LEU A 552 2.62 -22.32 -30.09
C LEU A 552 3.03 -20.86 -29.86
N GLY A 553 3.11 -20.43 -28.60
CA GLY A 553 3.53 -19.09 -28.23
C GLY A 553 4.91 -18.75 -28.77
N ALA A 554 5.86 -19.67 -28.62
CA ALA A 554 7.20 -19.53 -29.17
C ALA A 554 7.21 -19.36 -30.69
N ALA A 555 6.45 -20.21 -31.40
CA ALA A 555 6.34 -20.15 -32.87
C ALA A 555 5.68 -18.85 -33.34
N VAL A 556 4.65 -18.37 -32.63
CA VAL A 556 3.95 -17.12 -32.93
C VAL A 556 4.83 -15.90 -32.70
N LEU A 557 5.63 -15.89 -31.62
CA LEU A 557 6.47 -14.76 -31.22
C LEU A 557 7.81 -14.68 -31.97
N SER A 558 8.22 -15.75 -32.66
CA SER A 558 9.45 -15.80 -33.43
C SER A 558 9.41 -14.85 -34.64
N THR A 559 10.46 -14.04 -34.81
CA THR A 559 10.60 -13.06 -35.92
C THR A 559 11.10 -13.67 -37.22
N ASP A 560 11.48 -14.95 -37.22
CA ASP A 560 12.01 -15.64 -38.39
C ASP A 560 10.89 -16.11 -39.32
N SER A 561 10.51 -15.23 -40.24
CA SER A 561 9.65 -15.49 -41.40
C SER A 561 10.31 -16.39 -42.46
N THR A 562 11.32 -17.18 -42.11
CA THR A 562 12.15 -18.00 -43.03
C THR A 562 11.98 -19.50 -42.84
N THR A 563 10.92 -19.94 -42.16
CA THR A 563 10.46 -21.31 -42.37
C THR A 563 9.54 -21.30 -43.59
N PRO A 564 9.87 -22.00 -44.69
CA PRO A 564 9.01 -21.99 -45.87
C PRO A 564 7.62 -22.42 -45.45
N VAL A 565 6.62 -21.76 -46.02
CA VAL A 565 5.22 -22.21 -46.02
C VAL A 565 5.26 -23.70 -46.35
N LYS A 566 5.14 -24.55 -45.31
CA LYS A 566 4.70 -25.92 -45.52
C LYS A 566 3.24 -25.76 -45.89
N THR A 567 3.00 -25.48 -47.18
CA THR A 567 1.76 -25.84 -47.83
C THR A 567 1.49 -27.24 -47.34
N ALA A 568 0.40 -27.41 -46.59
CA ALA A 568 -0.02 -28.71 -46.11
C ALA A 568 0.15 -29.68 -47.27
N ALA A 569 1.07 -30.64 -47.13
CA ALA A 569 1.23 -31.69 -48.11
C ALA A 569 -0.18 -32.24 -48.34
N SER A 570 -0.60 -32.31 -49.61
CA SER A 570 -1.90 -32.84 -50.02
C SER A 570 -2.30 -34.01 -49.11
N PRO A 571 -3.51 -34.04 -48.52
CA PRO A 571 -3.91 -35.04 -47.53
C PRO A 571 -3.94 -36.50 -48.04
N LEU A 572 -3.44 -36.77 -49.24
CA LEU A 572 -3.58 -38.04 -49.94
C LEU A 572 -2.38 -38.97 -49.80
N SER A 573 -1.31 -38.63 -49.07
CA SER A 573 -0.11 -39.49 -48.99
C SER A 573 0.05 -40.33 -47.73
N ASN A 574 -0.79 -40.20 -46.71
CA ASN A 574 -0.85 -41.15 -45.59
C ASN A 574 -2.29 -41.22 -45.10
N GLY A 575 -2.92 -42.40 -45.14
CA GLY A 575 -4.35 -42.66 -44.91
C GLY A 575 -4.93 -42.31 -43.52
N ASN A 576 -4.58 -41.16 -42.96
CA ASN A 576 -5.21 -40.55 -41.80
C ASN A 576 -6.45 -39.75 -42.26
N ARG A 577 -7.63 -40.31 -42.03
CA ARG A 577 -8.91 -39.60 -42.24
C ARG A 577 -8.99 -38.45 -41.22
N SER A 578 -8.99 -37.19 -41.67
CA SER A 578 -9.23 -36.03 -40.78
C SER A 578 -10.73 -35.77 -40.56
N LEU A 579 -11.58 -36.32 -41.45
CA LEU A 579 -13.01 -36.06 -41.52
C LEU A 579 -13.76 -37.38 -41.71
N VAL A 580 -14.81 -37.59 -40.92
CA VAL A 580 -15.72 -38.73 -41.02
C VAL A 580 -17.14 -38.19 -41.19
N LEU A 581 -17.76 -38.45 -42.35
CA LEU A 581 -19.18 -38.21 -42.54
C LEU A 581 -19.95 -39.44 -42.06
N GLN A 582 -20.79 -39.26 -41.05
CA GLN A 582 -21.65 -40.30 -40.52
C GLN A 582 -22.92 -40.47 -41.38
N PRO A 583 -23.58 -41.65 -41.37
CA PRO A 583 -24.80 -41.90 -42.16
C PRO A 583 -25.98 -40.97 -41.86
N ASN A 584 -25.98 -40.29 -40.70
CA ASN A 584 -26.95 -39.26 -40.31
C ASN A 584 -26.55 -37.85 -40.80
N PHE A 585 -25.57 -37.75 -41.71
CA PHE A 585 -24.99 -36.50 -42.22
C PHE A 585 -24.25 -35.64 -41.18
N GLU A 586 -23.90 -36.21 -40.02
CA GLU A 586 -23.00 -35.54 -39.08
C GLU A 586 -21.55 -35.62 -39.57
N LEU A 587 -20.85 -34.48 -39.51
CA LEU A 587 -19.43 -34.37 -39.84
C LEU A 587 -18.60 -34.41 -38.56
N LEU A 588 -17.81 -35.47 -38.38
CA LEU A 588 -16.84 -35.59 -37.31
C LEU A 588 -15.45 -35.20 -37.81
N LEU A 589 -14.94 -34.08 -37.29
CA LEU A 589 -13.55 -33.68 -37.48
C LEU A 589 -12.69 -34.36 -36.41
N LEU A 590 -11.86 -35.32 -36.82
CA LEU A 590 -10.97 -36.05 -35.92
C LEU A 590 -9.71 -35.24 -35.56
N ARG A 591 -9.44 -34.17 -36.31
CA ARG A 591 -8.40 -33.17 -36.06
C ARG A 591 -8.93 -31.81 -36.52
N PRO A 592 -8.47 -30.69 -35.93
CA PRO A 592 -8.81 -29.36 -36.42
C PRO A 592 -8.40 -29.21 -37.89
N ASP A 593 -9.37 -28.97 -38.76
CA ASP A 593 -9.18 -28.62 -40.17
C ASP A 593 -9.75 -27.23 -40.40
N MET A 594 -8.89 -26.21 -40.42
CA MET A 594 -9.30 -24.81 -40.48
C MET A 594 -10.12 -24.48 -41.74
N PRO A 595 -9.78 -24.98 -42.95
CA PRO A 595 -10.61 -24.78 -44.12
C PRO A 595 -12.05 -25.25 -43.91
N THR A 596 -12.24 -26.49 -43.40
CA THR A 596 -13.58 -27.01 -43.12
C THR A 596 -14.28 -26.17 -42.05
N LEU A 597 -13.63 -25.82 -40.94
CA LEU A 597 -14.23 -25.06 -39.84
C LEU A 597 -14.78 -23.69 -40.26
N TYR A 598 -14.14 -22.99 -41.22
CA TYR A 598 -14.59 -21.68 -41.69
C TYR A 598 -15.55 -21.75 -42.91
N SER A 599 -15.84 -22.94 -43.41
CA SER A 599 -16.71 -23.17 -44.59
C SER A 599 -18.06 -23.84 -44.27
N LEU A 600 -18.25 -24.27 -43.02
CA LEU A 600 -19.50 -24.80 -42.46
C LEU A 600 -20.30 -23.68 -41.78
#